data_AF-A0A7W2N2U5-F1
#
_entry.id   AF-A0A7W2N2U5-F1
#
_cell.length_a   1.000
_cell.length_b   1.000
_cell.length_c   1.000
_cell.angle_alpha   90.00
_cell.angle_beta   90.00
_cell.angle_gamma   90.00
#
_symmetry.space_group_name_H-M   'P 1'
#
loop_
_entity.id
_entity.type
_entity.pdbx_description
1 polymer ?
#
loop_
_entity_poly.entity_id
_entity_poly.type
_entity_poly.pdbx_seq_one_letter_code
_entity_poly.pdbx_strand_id
1 'polypeptide(L)'
;MKKVLLATVVATAVLAGCSSVPMESKEKANIAKKFSAPSQDTAGIYVYRKDTFVGAALKKDVWVGTDCVGQTAKGVFFYKEVPGNDKLEISTESEFSPNQLTIEAKNGELYFVEQYIKMGAFVGGADLQLANVDTGKSEVQRLAMAISGNCSSTLQ
;
A
#
# COMPACT_ATOMS: atom_id res chain seq x y z
N MET A 1 -26.20 -5.22 -58.53
CA MET A 1 -24.79 -4.90 -58.20
C MET A 1 -24.76 -4.17 -56.87
N LYS A 2 -23.98 -4.67 -55.89
CA LYS A 2 -23.15 -3.94 -54.90
C LYS A 2 -23.85 -2.89 -54.00
N LYS A 3 -23.75 -2.84 -52.67
CA LYS A 3 -23.01 -3.52 -51.60
C LYS A 3 -23.76 -3.15 -50.31
N VAL A 4 -24.17 -4.12 -49.48
CA VAL A 4 -24.66 -3.82 -48.12
C VAL A 4 -23.45 -3.88 -47.20
N LEU A 5 -22.97 -2.71 -46.77
CA LEU A 5 -21.94 -2.56 -45.76
C LEU A 5 -22.56 -2.86 -44.39
N LEU A 6 -22.38 -4.09 -43.89
CA LEU A 6 -22.58 -4.40 -42.48
C LEU A 6 -21.42 -3.79 -41.68
N ALA A 7 -21.70 -2.73 -40.95
CA ALA A 7 -20.78 -2.17 -39.97
C ALA A 7 -20.83 -3.01 -38.69
N THR A 8 -19.81 -3.84 -38.49
CA THR A 8 -19.60 -4.60 -37.25
C THR A 8 -19.11 -3.65 -36.17
N VAL A 9 -19.99 -3.24 -35.26
CA VAL A 9 -19.58 -2.53 -34.03
C VAL A 9 -18.94 -3.57 -33.11
N VAL A 10 -17.61 -3.68 -33.15
CA VAL A 10 -16.84 -4.44 -32.17
C VAL A 10 -16.83 -3.63 -30.88
N ALA A 11 -17.72 -3.97 -29.96
CA ALA A 11 -17.67 -3.47 -28.59
C ALA A 11 -16.48 -4.12 -27.89
N THR A 12 -15.32 -3.47 -27.91
CA THR A 12 -14.18 -3.83 -27.05
C THR A 12 -14.57 -3.53 -25.61
N ALA A 13 -15.04 -4.55 -24.89
CA ALA A 13 -15.11 -4.53 -23.44
C ALA A 13 -13.67 -4.37 -22.94
N VAL A 14 -13.32 -3.15 -22.53
CA VAL A 14 -12.07 -2.88 -21.83
C VAL A 14 -12.20 -3.57 -20.47
N LEU A 15 -11.71 -4.81 -20.37
CA LEU A 15 -11.44 -5.47 -19.11
C LEU A 15 -10.30 -4.68 -18.43
N ALA A 16 -10.66 -3.55 -17.81
CA ALA A 16 -9.77 -2.88 -16.89
C ALA A 16 -9.56 -3.86 -15.73
N GLY A 17 -8.41 -4.51 -15.70
CA GLY A 17 -7.98 -5.28 -14.53
C GLY A 17 -7.87 -4.31 -13.37
N CYS A 18 -8.92 -4.23 -12.54
CA CYS A 18 -8.82 -3.59 -11.25
C CYS A 18 -7.77 -4.38 -10.47
N SER A 19 -6.59 -3.79 -10.30
CA SER A 19 -5.52 -4.33 -9.47
C SER A 19 -5.92 -4.19 -8.00
N SER A 20 -7.04 -4.81 -7.62
CA SER A 20 -7.60 -4.76 -6.28
C SER A 20 -6.95 -5.82 -5.40
N VAL A 21 -6.83 -5.51 -4.12
CA VAL A 21 -6.34 -6.43 -3.08
C VAL A 21 -7.51 -6.78 -2.16
N PRO A 22 -7.42 -7.89 -1.40
CA PRO A 22 -8.45 -8.22 -0.41
C PRO A 22 -8.61 -7.08 0.59
N MET A 23 -9.86 -6.67 0.86
CA MET A 23 -10.18 -5.50 1.68
C MET A 23 -10.73 -5.90 3.04
N GLU A 24 -10.32 -5.18 4.08
CA GLU A 24 -10.89 -5.33 5.43
C GLU A 24 -12.31 -4.75 5.53
N SER A 25 -13.00 -5.09 6.61
CA SER A 25 -14.31 -4.53 6.90
C SER A 25 -14.25 -3.03 7.18
N LYS A 26 -15.34 -2.31 6.90
CA LYS A 26 -15.43 -0.86 7.16
C LYS A 26 -15.29 -0.55 8.64
N GLU A 27 -15.78 -1.43 9.51
CA GLU A 27 -15.72 -1.29 10.96
C GLU A 27 -14.26 -1.29 11.44
N LYS A 28 -13.46 -2.27 11.00
CA LYS A 28 -12.02 -2.32 11.33
C LYS A 28 -11.26 -1.13 10.76
N ALA A 29 -11.54 -0.76 9.51
CA ALA A 29 -10.94 0.44 8.91
C ALA A 29 -11.26 1.70 9.71
N ASN A 30 -12.51 1.87 10.15
CA ASN A 30 -12.95 3.02 10.94
C ASN A 30 -12.30 3.04 12.33
N ILE A 31 -12.08 1.87 12.95
CA ILE A 31 -11.34 1.78 14.22
C ILE A 31 -9.89 2.22 14.01
N ALA A 32 -9.20 1.69 12.99
CA ALA A 32 -7.82 2.07 12.68
C ALA A 32 -7.67 3.56 12.36
N LYS A 33 -8.66 4.17 11.69
CA LYS A 33 -8.69 5.61 11.36
C LYS A 33 -8.99 6.53 12.55
N LYS A 34 -9.28 5.99 13.74
CA LYS A 34 -9.33 6.81 14.97
C LYS A 34 -7.93 7.23 15.42
N PHE A 35 -6.88 6.59 14.92
CA PHE A 35 -5.48 6.86 15.29
C PHE A 35 -5.29 6.87 16.81
N SER A 36 -5.93 5.91 17.49
CA SER A 36 -5.72 5.68 18.92
C SER A 36 -4.25 5.38 19.19
N ALA A 37 -3.78 5.71 20.38
CA ALA A 37 -2.46 5.28 20.82
C ALA A 37 -2.34 3.75 20.69
N PRO A 38 -1.16 3.24 20.30
CA PRO A 38 -0.93 1.80 20.19
C PRO A 38 -0.96 1.16 21.59
N SER A 39 -0.97 -0.17 21.63
CA SER A 39 -0.91 -0.93 22.88
C SER A 39 0.33 -0.58 23.71
N GLN A 40 0.32 -1.01 24.98
CA GLN A 40 1.47 -0.81 25.85
C GLN A 40 2.73 -1.43 25.23
N ASP A 41 3.85 -0.70 25.30
CA ASP A 41 5.17 -1.11 24.81
C ASP A 41 5.25 -1.37 23.28
N THR A 42 4.29 -0.85 22.51
CA THR A 42 4.29 -0.92 21.05
C THR A 42 4.29 0.44 20.38
N ALA A 43 4.69 0.45 19.11
CA ALA A 43 4.50 1.55 18.17
C ALA A 43 3.49 1.14 17.09
N GLY A 44 2.67 2.09 16.62
CA GLY A 44 1.71 1.85 15.55
C GLY A 44 2.26 2.26 14.19
N ILE A 45 2.28 1.34 13.22
CA ILE A 45 2.81 1.57 11.88
C ILE A 45 1.66 1.54 10.87
N TYR A 46 1.44 2.67 10.22
CA TYR A 46 0.59 2.76 9.04
C TYR A 46 1.48 2.72 7.81
N VAL A 47 1.29 1.73 6.95
CA VAL A 47 1.87 1.76 5.59
C VAL A 47 0.77 2.01 4.60
N TYR A 48 0.94 3.02 3.74
CA TYR A 48 -0.10 3.44 2.82
C TYR A 48 0.42 3.76 1.43
N ARG A 49 -0.45 3.63 0.44
CA ARG A 49 -0.20 4.10 -0.93
C ARG A 49 -1.34 4.99 -1.38
N LYS A 50 -0.99 6.23 -1.77
CA LYS A 50 -1.96 7.24 -2.22
C LYS A 50 -2.81 6.73 -3.39
N ASP A 51 -4.05 7.20 -3.48
CA ASP A 51 -4.90 6.96 -4.65
C ASP A 51 -4.49 7.88 -5.80
N THR A 52 -3.47 7.47 -6.55
CA THR A 52 -3.01 8.18 -7.74
C THR A 52 -3.08 7.28 -8.97
N PHE A 53 -3.18 7.89 -10.15
CA PHE A 53 -3.19 7.14 -11.42
C PHE A 53 -1.83 6.51 -11.75
N VAL A 54 -0.74 7.03 -11.19
CA VAL A 54 0.62 6.55 -11.46
C VAL A 54 0.79 5.14 -10.88
N GLY A 55 1.11 4.20 -11.76
CA GLY A 55 1.25 2.78 -11.40
C GLY A 55 -0.04 2.12 -10.92
N ALA A 56 -1.23 2.65 -11.23
CA ALA A 56 -2.52 2.15 -10.73
C ALA A 56 -2.77 0.65 -10.93
N ALA A 57 -2.17 0.05 -11.96
CA ALA A 57 -2.26 -1.38 -12.24
C ALA A 57 -1.28 -2.24 -11.42
N LEU A 58 -0.28 -1.64 -10.78
CA LEU A 58 0.77 -2.33 -10.03
C LEU A 58 0.32 -2.65 -8.61
N LYS A 59 0.73 -3.83 -8.14
CA LYS A 59 0.76 -4.19 -6.73
C LYS A 59 2.21 -4.33 -6.28
N LYS A 60 2.44 -4.07 -5.00
CA LYS A 60 3.76 -4.15 -4.40
C LYS A 60 3.67 -4.71 -2.99
N ASP A 61 4.41 -5.77 -2.73
CA ASP A 61 4.50 -6.33 -1.38
C ASP A 61 5.21 -5.34 -0.43
N VAL A 62 4.78 -5.36 0.83
CA VAL A 62 5.36 -4.59 1.93
C VAL A 62 5.57 -5.50 3.12
N TRP A 63 6.73 -5.33 3.77
CA TRP A 63 7.06 -5.97 5.02
C TRP A 63 7.39 -4.94 6.08
N VAL A 64 7.07 -5.27 7.33
CA VAL A 64 7.42 -4.48 8.51
C VAL A 64 8.20 -5.42 9.43
N GLY A 65 9.50 -5.18 9.55
CA GLY A 65 10.46 -6.18 10.02
C GLY A 65 10.43 -7.41 9.11
N THR A 66 10.32 -8.58 9.72
CA THR A 66 10.19 -9.87 9.00
C THR A 66 8.75 -10.18 8.58
N ASP A 67 7.78 -9.39 9.03
CA ASP A 67 6.38 -9.73 8.87
C ASP A 67 5.84 -9.19 7.55
N CYS A 68 5.29 -10.09 6.73
CA CYS A 68 4.51 -9.71 5.57
C CYS A 68 3.28 -8.91 6.01
N VAL A 69 3.23 -7.64 5.60
CA VAL A 69 2.04 -6.80 5.79
C VAL A 69 1.08 -7.00 4.63
N GLY A 70 1.57 -7.11 3.39
CA GLY A 70 0.78 -7.54 2.25
C GLY A 70 1.00 -6.72 0.98
N GLN A 71 0.24 -7.05 -0.05
CA GLN A 71 0.22 -6.34 -1.33
C GLN A 71 -0.52 -5.01 -1.19
N THR A 72 0.20 -3.92 -1.43
CA THR A 72 -0.39 -2.60 -1.66
C THR A 72 -1.01 -2.52 -3.05
N ALA A 73 -2.12 -1.78 -3.15
CA ALA A 73 -2.68 -1.26 -4.39
C ALA A 73 -2.79 0.27 -4.28
N LYS A 74 -3.20 0.97 -5.33
CA LYS A 74 -3.53 2.40 -5.17
C LYS A 74 -4.69 2.56 -4.17
N GLY A 75 -4.62 3.58 -3.33
CA GLY A 75 -5.76 3.94 -2.47
C GLY A 75 -5.93 3.09 -1.22
N VAL A 76 -4.93 2.28 -0.84
CA VAL A 76 -5.03 1.37 0.31
C VAL A 76 -4.02 1.70 1.41
N PHE A 77 -4.35 1.30 2.62
CA PHE A 77 -3.44 1.32 3.76
C PHE A 77 -3.54 0.03 4.58
N PHE A 78 -2.51 -0.18 5.39
CA PHE A 78 -2.41 -1.20 6.42
C PHE A 78 -2.12 -0.54 7.76
N TYR A 79 -2.44 -1.24 8.86
CA TYR A 79 -2.04 -0.88 10.21
C TYR A 79 -1.49 -2.11 10.93
N LYS A 80 -0.36 -1.95 11.59
CA LYS A 80 0.28 -3.00 12.40
C LYS A 80 0.97 -2.38 13.60
N GLU A 81 0.83 -3.01 14.76
CA GLU A 81 1.65 -2.67 15.93
C GLU A 81 2.92 -3.52 15.94
N VAL A 82 4.02 -2.90 16.35
CA VAL A 82 5.33 -3.52 16.50
C VAL A 82 5.89 -3.22 17.90
N PRO A 83 6.79 -4.06 18.45
CA PRO A 83 7.53 -3.69 19.64
C PRO A 83 8.19 -2.32 19.45
N GLY A 84 8.07 -1.42 20.43
CA GLY A 84 8.73 -0.14 20.36
C GLY A 84 10.12 -0.15 21.00
N ASN A 85 10.82 0.97 20.85
CA ASN A 85 12.24 1.21 21.16
C ASN A 85 13.24 0.35 20.38
N ASP A 86 12.81 -0.23 19.26
CA ASP A 86 13.67 -0.96 18.34
C ASP A 86 13.85 -0.21 17.01
N LYS A 87 14.98 -0.46 16.35
CA LYS A 87 15.15 -0.12 14.94
C LYS A 87 14.25 -1.01 14.13
N LEU A 88 13.27 -0.41 13.47
CA LEU A 88 12.34 -1.11 12.60
C LEU A 88 12.72 -0.85 11.15
N GLU A 89 12.92 -1.91 10.39
CA GLU A 89 13.03 -1.85 8.95
C GLU A 89 11.66 -2.09 8.31
N ILE A 90 11.27 -1.22 7.38
CA ILE A 90 10.13 -1.42 6.50
C ILE A 90 10.69 -1.56 5.08
N SER A 91 10.26 -2.57 4.35
CA SER A 91 10.73 -2.84 2.99
C SER A 91 9.57 -2.99 2.03
N THR A 92 9.85 -2.78 0.74
CA THR A 92 8.86 -2.99 -0.32
C THR A 92 9.47 -3.67 -1.52
N GLU A 93 8.66 -4.52 -2.16
CA GLU A 93 9.05 -5.16 -3.40
C GLU A 93 9.34 -4.10 -4.45
N SER A 94 10.51 -4.19 -5.08
CA SER A 94 10.85 -3.30 -6.18
C SER A 94 11.87 -3.89 -7.13
N GLU A 95 11.73 -3.48 -8.39
CA GLU A 95 12.60 -3.83 -9.49
C GLU A 95 13.89 -2.99 -9.53
N PHE A 96 14.05 -2.01 -8.63
CA PHE A 96 15.13 -1.01 -8.70
C PHE A 96 16.15 -1.10 -7.55
N SER A 97 15.82 -1.76 -6.45
CA SER A 97 16.69 -2.06 -5.29
C SER A 97 15.82 -2.64 -4.16
N PRO A 98 16.40 -3.18 -3.07
CA PRO A 98 15.63 -3.71 -1.94
C PRO A 98 14.72 -2.69 -1.21
N ASN A 99 14.83 -1.39 -1.54
CA ASN A 99 14.00 -0.26 -1.08
C ASN A 99 13.46 -0.43 0.35
N GLN A 100 14.35 -0.09 1.29
CA GLN A 100 14.15 -0.21 2.72
C GLN A 100 14.16 1.17 3.37
N LEU A 101 13.34 1.33 4.40
CA LEU A 101 13.28 2.49 5.27
C LEU A 101 13.46 2.01 6.72
N THR A 102 14.51 2.49 7.38
CA THR A 102 14.71 2.23 8.82
C THR A 102 14.18 3.41 9.64
N ILE A 103 13.37 3.12 10.65
CA ILE A 103 12.90 4.10 11.64
C ILE A 103 13.21 3.63 13.07
N GLU A 104 13.29 4.58 14.00
CA GLU A 104 13.31 4.28 15.43
C GLU A 104 11.88 4.31 15.96
N ALA A 105 11.25 3.15 16.07
CA ALA A 105 9.83 3.06 16.42
C ALA A 105 9.66 3.21 17.94
N LYS A 106 9.20 4.35 18.43
CA LYS A 106 9.06 4.61 19.88
C LYS A 106 7.71 4.14 20.43
N ASN A 107 7.73 3.68 21.69
CA ASN A 107 6.51 3.29 22.41
C ASN A 107 5.47 4.41 22.41
N GLY A 108 4.22 4.08 22.10
CA GLY A 108 3.10 5.02 22.13
C GLY A 108 3.02 5.95 20.90
N GLU A 109 3.96 5.88 19.97
CA GLU A 109 3.96 6.71 18.76
C GLU A 109 3.30 6.02 17.56
N LEU A 110 2.78 6.84 16.64
CA LEU A 110 2.22 6.41 15.36
C LEU A 110 3.08 6.92 14.20
N TYR A 111 3.52 6.01 13.35
CA TYR A 111 4.33 6.28 12.18
C TYR A 111 3.52 6.06 10.90
N PHE A 112 3.77 6.90 9.90
CA PHE A 112 3.06 6.86 8.63
C PHE A 112 4.08 6.74 7.50
N VAL A 113 4.12 5.57 6.89
CA VAL A 113 5.05 5.23 5.83
C VAL A 113 4.31 5.25 4.51
N GLU A 114 4.68 6.16 3.63
CA GLU A 114 4.17 6.20 2.28
C GLU A 114 4.99 5.29 1.39
N GLN A 115 4.32 4.34 0.74
CA GLN A 115 4.84 3.67 -0.43
C GLN A 115 4.41 4.43 -1.69
N TYR A 116 5.39 4.77 -2.51
CA TYR A 116 5.16 5.45 -3.79
C TYR A 116 5.79 4.68 -4.94
N ILE A 117 5.18 4.77 -6.12
CA ILE A 117 5.66 4.09 -7.32
C ILE A 117 6.78 4.91 -7.97
N LYS A 118 7.88 4.23 -8.29
CA LYS A 118 8.96 4.75 -9.13
C LYS A 118 8.78 4.20 -10.53
N MET A 119 8.47 5.11 -11.46
CA MET A 119 8.36 4.77 -12.88
C MET A 119 9.76 4.56 -13.45
N GLY A 120 10.04 3.37 -13.99
CA GLY A 120 11.23 3.13 -14.81
C GLY A 120 10.91 3.10 -16.30
N ALA A 121 11.94 2.86 -17.11
CA ALA A 121 11.83 2.83 -18.57
C ALA A 121 10.93 1.69 -19.08
N PHE A 122 10.86 0.56 -18.36
CA PHE A 122 10.13 -0.65 -18.79
C PHE A 122 9.30 -1.33 -17.69
N VAL A 123 9.65 -1.12 -16.41
CA VAL A 123 8.98 -1.71 -15.24
C VAL A 123 8.71 -0.63 -14.18
N GLY A 124 7.71 -0.84 -13.34
CA GLY A 124 7.37 0.09 -12.26
C GLY A 124 7.72 -0.50 -10.90
N GLY A 125 8.64 0.16 -10.20
CA GLY A 125 9.06 -0.21 -8.85
C GLY A 125 8.38 0.62 -7.79
N ALA A 126 8.79 0.43 -6.54
CA ALA A 126 8.25 1.16 -5.40
C ALA A 126 9.33 1.50 -4.41
N ASP A 127 9.10 2.55 -3.65
CA ASP A 127 10.03 3.01 -2.62
C ASP A 127 9.22 3.62 -1.47
N LEU A 128 9.88 3.84 -0.35
CA LEU A 128 9.26 4.18 0.92
C LEU A 128 9.76 5.52 1.42
N GLN A 129 8.88 6.28 2.06
CA GLN A 129 9.26 7.48 2.79
C GLN A 129 8.44 7.63 4.06
N LEU A 130 9.07 8.15 5.11
CA LEU A 130 8.37 8.52 6.33
C LEU A 130 7.64 9.84 6.11
N ALA A 131 6.32 9.82 6.19
CA ALA A 131 5.49 11.01 6.14
C ALA A 131 5.41 11.67 7.53
N ASN A 132 5.22 12.99 7.55
CA ASN A 132 4.83 13.66 8.78
C ASN A 132 3.45 13.17 9.25
N VAL A 133 3.21 13.22 10.56
CA VAL A 133 2.01 12.65 11.20
C VAL A 133 0.72 13.22 10.61
N ASP A 134 0.64 14.54 10.43
CA ASP A 134 -0.59 15.20 9.97
C ASP A 134 -0.93 14.83 8.52
N THR A 135 0.08 14.77 7.65
CA THR A 135 -0.06 14.35 6.25
C THR A 135 -0.45 12.88 6.18
N GLY A 136 0.24 12.02 6.93
CA GLY A 136 -0.05 10.60 7.00
C GLY A 136 -1.49 10.31 7.46
N LYS A 137 -1.94 10.96 8.54
CA LYS A 137 -3.32 10.85 9.03
C LYS A 137 -4.33 11.34 7.97
N SER A 138 -4.06 12.49 7.35
CA SER A 138 -4.91 13.07 6.31
C SER A 138 -5.05 12.14 5.10
N GLU A 139 -3.96 11.52 4.65
CA GLU A 139 -4.00 10.54 3.58
C GLU A 139 -4.78 9.30 4.01
N VAL A 140 -4.40 8.64 5.11
CA VAL A 140 -5.03 7.40 5.59
C VAL A 140 -6.54 7.54 5.78
N GLN A 141 -7.03 8.70 6.24
CA GLN A 141 -8.47 8.97 6.35
C GLN A 141 -9.24 8.73 5.04
N ARG A 142 -8.62 9.01 3.89
CA ARG A 142 -9.22 8.88 2.56
C ARG A 142 -9.06 7.49 1.94
N LEU A 143 -8.22 6.64 2.50
CA LEU A 143 -7.85 5.34 1.93
C LEU A 143 -8.72 4.19 2.49
N ALA A 144 -8.75 3.06 1.80
CA ALA A 144 -9.42 1.85 2.29
C ALA A 144 -8.41 0.89 2.95
N MET A 145 -8.84 0.14 3.96
CA MET A 145 -7.94 -0.79 4.67
C MET A 145 -7.89 -2.13 3.94
N ALA A 146 -6.70 -2.62 3.64
CA ALA A 146 -6.50 -3.94 3.03
C ALA A 146 -6.30 -5.03 4.11
N ILE A 147 -6.59 -6.29 3.76
CA ILE A 147 -6.33 -7.45 4.63
C ILE A 147 -4.83 -7.72 4.68
N SER A 148 -4.27 -7.67 5.89
CA SER A 148 -2.84 -7.94 6.10
C SER A 148 -2.46 -9.41 5.85
N GLY A 149 -1.17 -9.66 5.61
CA GLY A 149 -0.58 -11.00 5.51
C GLY A 149 -0.62 -11.63 4.11
N ASN A 150 -0.99 -10.88 3.08
CA ASN A 150 -1.09 -11.36 1.70
C ASN A 150 0.07 -10.82 0.84
N CYS A 151 1.26 -11.42 0.91
CA CYS A 151 2.37 -11.12 0.02
C CYS A 151 2.52 -12.20 -1.07
N SER A 152 2.93 -11.82 -2.27
CA SER A 152 3.22 -12.77 -3.37
C SER A 152 4.68 -13.23 -3.44
N SER A 153 5.57 -12.46 -2.85
CA SER A 153 7.01 -12.68 -2.83
C SER A 153 7.51 -12.91 -1.41
N THR A 154 8.72 -13.46 -1.30
CA THR A 154 9.43 -13.59 -0.02
C THR A 154 10.23 -12.30 0.22
N LEU A 155 10.37 -11.90 1.49
CA LEU A 155 11.28 -10.84 1.87
C LEU A 155 12.69 -11.14 1.31
N GLN A 156 13.24 -10.19 0.55
CA GLN A 156 14.53 -10.31 -0.15
C GLN A 156 15.70 -9.86 0.71
#